data_AF-A0A6J4MFL5-F1
#
_entry.id   AF-A0A6J4MFL5-F1
#
_cell.length_a   1.000
_cell.length_b   1.000
_cell.length_c   1.000
_cell.angle_alpha   90.00
_cell.angle_beta   90.00
_cell.angle_gamma   90.00
#
_symmetry.space_group_name_H-M   'P 1'
#
loop_
_entity.id
_entity.type
_entity.pdbx_description
1 polymer ?
#
loop_
_entity_poly.entity_id
_entity_poly.type
_entity_poly.pdbx_seq_one_letter_code
_entity_poly.pdbx_strand_id
1 'polypeptide(L)'
;MFDWLRRRRLSAEAKRKLLIVAARSEEAIVETHVSNIFDLVDALAGEVDVDRALELYAELIPLDEHISGMVTNRVLARHDDPAARAPTRTTGTRRYANVFRDGGAR
;
A
#
# COMPACT_ATOMS: atom_id res chain seq x y z
N MET A 1 -6.66 13.85 18.72
CA MET A 1 -7.54 13.51 17.57
C MET A 1 -8.82 12.76 17.97
N PHE A 2 -8.95 12.13 19.15
CA PHE A 2 -10.23 11.50 19.58
C PHE A 2 -10.61 11.79 21.05
N ASP A 3 -10.48 13.03 21.51
CA ASP A 3 -10.74 13.38 22.92
C ASP A 3 -12.22 13.26 23.32
N TRP A 4 -13.15 13.22 22.36
CA TRP A 4 -14.57 13.00 22.63
C TRP A 4 -14.88 11.55 23.04
N LEU A 5 -14.11 10.56 22.55
CA LEU A 5 -14.21 9.15 22.94
C LEU A 5 -13.78 8.92 24.40
N ARG A 6 -12.92 9.78 24.95
CA ARG A 6 -12.51 9.73 26.37
C ARG A 6 -13.62 10.13 27.33
N ARG A 7 -14.62 10.92 26.89
CA ARG A 7 -15.73 11.39 27.74
C ARG A 7 -16.77 10.32 28.07
N ARG A 8 -16.77 9.20 27.34
CA ARG A 8 -17.68 8.07 27.59
C ARG A 8 -16.84 6.83 27.84
N ARG A 9 -16.87 6.30 29.07
CA ARG A 9 -16.16 5.05 29.39
C ARG A 9 -16.76 3.92 28.56
N LEU A 10 -16.06 3.54 27.49
CA LEU A 10 -16.38 2.36 26.69
C LEU A 10 -16.35 1.12 27.59
N SER A 11 -17.27 0.18 27.36
CA SER A 11 -17.18 -1.16 27.94
C SER A 11 -15.91 -1.88 27.47
N ALA A 12 -15.46 -2.88 28.21
CA ALA A 12 -14.30 -3.69 27.81
C ALA A 12 -14.49 -4.30 26.40
N GLU A 13 -15.70 -4.77 26.10
CA GLU A 13 -16.05 -5.32 24.79
C GLU A 13 -15.96 -4.26 23.67
N ALA A 14 -16.49 -3.05 23.90
CA ALA A 14 -16.43 -1.97 22.93
C ALA A 14 -14.98 -1.53 22.66
N LYS A 15 -14.14 -1.46 23.71
CA LYS A 15 -12.70 -1.20 23.57
C LYS A 15 -12.02 -2.26 22.72
N ARG A 16 -12.31 -3.54 22.97
CA ARG A 16 -11.74 -4.67 22.20
C ARG A 16 -12.13 -4.59 20.73
N LYS A 17 -13.41 -4.33 20.42
CA LYS A 17 -13.88 -4.15 19.03
C LYS A 17 -13.17 -2.99 18.33
N LEU A 18 -13.01 -1.86 19.03
CA LEU A 18 -12.32 -0.69 18.49
C LEU A 18 -10.86 -1.00 18.18
N LEU A 19 -10.14 -1.68 19.08
CA LEU A 19 -8.76 -2.09 18.85
C LEU A 19 -8.62 -3.03 17.64
N ILE A 20 -9.55 -3.97 17.45
CA ILE A 20 -9.55 -4.86 16.28
C ILE A 20 -9.76 -4.06 14.99
N VAL A 21 -10.70 -3.11 14.99
CA VAL A 21 -10.94 -2.26 13.81
C VAL A 21 -9.72 -1.39 13.53
N ALA A 22 -9.11 -0.79 14.55
CA ALA A 22 -7.89 0.00 14.40
C ALA A 22 -6.76 -0.83 13.76
N ALA A 23 -6.48 -2.03 14.29
CA ALA A 23 -5.46 -2.92 13.74
C ALA A 23 -5.74 -3.32 12.29
N ARG A 24 -7.01 -3.58 11.94
CA ARG A 24 -7.41 -3.87 10.55
C ARG A 24 -7.20 -2.67 9.63
N SER A 25 -7.49 -1.47 10.12
CA SER A 25 -7.28 -0.24 9.35
C SER A 25 -5.79 0.03 9.12
N GLU A 26 -4.96 -0.16 10.14
CA GLU A 26 -3.49 -0.06 10.01
C GLU A 26 -2.97 -1.05 8.97
N GLU A 27 -3.43 -2.30 9.02
CA GLU A 27 -3.06 -3.30 8.02
C GLU A 27 -3.51 -2.91 6.60
N ALA A 28 -4.74 -2.41 6.45
CA ALA A 28 -5.25 -1.98 5.16
C ALA A 28 -4.46 -0.80 4.56
N ILE A 29 -3.96 0.11 5.41
CA ILE A 29 -3.09 1.21 4.97
C ILE A 29 -1.79 0.64 4.40
N VAL A 30 -1.13 -0.26 5.13
CA VAL A 30 0.13 -0.88 4.66
C VAL A 30 -0.10 -1.62 3.35
N GLU A 31 -1.16 -2.44 3.27
CA GLU A 31 -1.50 -3.19 2.05
C GLU A 31 -1.77 -2.28 0.85
N THR A 32 -2.36 -1.12 1.08
CA THR A 32 -2.57 -0.12 0.02
C THR A 32 -1.24 0.38 -0.54
N HIS A 33 -0.28 0.74 0.33
CA HIS A 33 1.04 1.19 -0.12
C HIS A 33 1.82 0.09 -0.85
N VAL A 34 1.77 -1.15 -0.34
CA VAL A 34 2.40 -2.31 -1.01
C VAL A 34 1.82 -2.49 -2.41
N SER A 35 0.49 -2.47 -2.57
CA SER A 35 -0.14 -2.59 -3.89
C SER A 35 0.26 -1.43 -4.81
N ASN A 36 0.30 -0.20 -4.30
CA ASN A 36 0.65 0.97 -5.11
C ASN A 36 2.09 0.89 -5.64
N ILE A 37 3.02 0.31 -4.87
CA ILE A 37 4.42 0.14 -5.32
C ILE A 37 4.51 -0.91 -6.44
N PHE A 38 3.79 -2.03 -6.34
CA PHE A 38 3.73 -2.98 -7.45
C PHE A 38 3.04 -2.39 -8.69
N ASP A 39 1.96 -1.63 -8.49
CA ASP A 39 1.30 -0.90 -9.59
C ASP A 39 2.26 0.13 -10.23
N LEU A 40 3.16 0.76 -9.44
CA LEU A 40 4.21 1.65 -9.95
C LEU A 40 5.25 0.90 -10.78
N VAL A 41 5.75 -0.23 -10.28
CA VAL A 41 6.70 -1.09 -11.02
C VAL A 41 6.10 -1.55 -12.36
N ASP A 42 4.85 -2.00 -12.33
CA ASP A 42 4.11 -2.42 -13.53
C ASP A 42 3.92 -1.25 -14.51
N ALA A 43 3.58 -0.06 -14.00
CA ALA A 43 3.36 1.13 -14.83
C ALA A 43 4.64 1.64 -15.51
N LEU A 44 5.79 1.43 -14.88
CA LEU A 44 7.10 1.81 -15.42
C LEU A 44 7.71 0.73 -16.31
N ALA A 45 6.95 -0.32 -16.67
CA ALA A 45 7.26 -1.27 -17.75
C ALA A 45 8.71 -1.82 -17.78
N GLY A 46 9.33 -2.02 -16.61
CA GLY A 46 10.70 -2.53 -16.47
C GLY A 46 11.82 -1.48 -16.62
N GLU A 47 11.48 -0.19 -16.68
CA GLU A 47 12.46 0.91 -16.59
C GLU A 47 13.11 1.02 -15.20
N VAL A 48 12.41 0.54 -14.17
CA VAL A 48 12.89 0.50 -12.79
C VAL A 48 12.68 -0.89 -12.19
N ASP A 49 13.61 -1.30 -11.33
CA ASP A 49 13.43 -2.46 -10.46
C ASP A 49 12.66 -2.08 -9.18
N VAL A 50 12.36 -3.09 -8.36
CA VAL A 50 11.59 -2.91 -7.12
C VAL A 50 12.33 -2.01 -6.12
N ASP A 51 13.65 -2.14 -6.02
CA ASP A 51 14.46 -1.32 -5.12
C ASP A 51 14.39 0.15 -5.53
N ARG A 52 14.56 0.46 -6.82
CA ARG A 52 14.44 1.83 -7.31
C ARG A 52 13.01 2.35 -7.21
N ALA A 53 11.99 1.51 -7.39
CA ALA A 53 10.60 1.90 -7.20
C ALA A 53 10.30 2.27 -5.73
N LEU A 54 10.87 1.55 -4.77
CA LEU A 54 10.75 1.88 -3.34
C LEU A 54 11.35 3.25 -3.02
N GLU A 55 12.54 3.55 -3.55
CA GLU A 55 13.18 4.86 -3.39
C GLU A 55 12.29 5.98 -3.94
N LEU A 56 11.84 5.84 -5.20
CA LEU A 56 10.96 6.82 -5.85
C LEU A 56 9.64 7.00 -5.09
N TYR A 57 9.06 5.90 -4.59
CA TYR A 57 7.82 5.96 -3.82
C TYR A 57 8.02 6.71 -2.49
N ALA A 58 9.13 6.48 -1.80
CA ALA A 58 9.46 7.17 -0.55
C ALA A 58 9.73 8.67 -0.76
N GLU A 59 10.34 9.05 -1.88
CA GLU A 59 10.53 10.46 -2.26
C GLU A 59 9.19 11.17 -2.52
N LEU A 60 8.23 10.49 -3.17
CA LEU A 60 6.94 11.06 -3.54
C LEU A 60 5.93 11.08 -2.40
N ILE A 61 5.92 10.04 -1.58
CA ILE A 61 4.93 9.83 -0.52
C ILE A 61 5.66 9.61 0.80
N PRO A 62 5.84 10.68 1.61
CA PRO A 62 6.45 10.54 2.92
C PRO A 62 5.53 9.73 3.85
N LEU A 63 6.06 8.62 4.37
CA LEU A 63 5.39 7.76 5.33
C LEU A 63 6.02 7.89 6.71
N ASP A 64 5.23 7.61 7.75
CA ASP A 64 5.79 7.38 9.08
C ASP A 64 6.79 6.22 9.04
N GLU A 65 7.90 6.34 9.77
CA GLU A 65 9.02 5.38 9.76
C GLU A 65 8.55 3.94 10.01
N HIS A 66 7.62 3.74 10.94
CA HIS A 66 7.11 2.41 11.27
C HIS A 66 6.31 1.81 10.09
N ILE A 67 5.48 2.63 9.42
CA ILE A 67 4.73 2.19 8.24
C ILE A 67 5.69 1.91 7.08
N SER A 68 6.66 2.78 6.85
CA SER A 68 7.67 2.64 5.79
C SER A 68 8.40 1.29 5.89
N GLY A 69 8.92 0.96 7.07
CA GLY A 69 9.59 -0.33 7.30
C GLY A 69 8.70 -1.54 7.03
N MET A 70 7.42 -1.50 7.44
CA MET A 70 6.48 -2.59 7.16
C MET A 70 6.17 -2.75 5.67
N VAL A 71 5.99 -1.63 4.96
CA VAL A 71 5.74 -1.63 3.50
C VAL A 71 6.94 -2.23 2.77
N THR A 72 8.15 -1.73 3.02
CA THR A 72 9.39 -2.22 2.39
C THR A 72 9.56 -3.73 2.62
N ASN A 73 9.46 -4.20 3.86
CA ASN A 73 9.60 -5.63 4.17
C ASN A 73 8.57 -6.49 3.44
N ARG A 74 7.31 -6.03 3.32
CA ARG A 74 6.25 -6.76 2.60
C ARG A 74 6.44 -6.75 1.10
N VAL A 75 6.90 -5.64 0.52
CA VAL A 75 7.22 -5.55 -0.91
C VAL A 75 8.34 -6.55 -1.25
N LEU A 76 9.45 -6.51 -0.50
CA LEU A 76 10.58 -7.42 -0.70
C LEU A 76 10.15 -8.89 -0.55
N ALA A 77 9.41 -9.22 0.52
CA ALA A 77 8.93 -10.58 0.75
C ALA A 77 8.02 -11.09 -0.38
N ARG A 78 7.17 -10.23 -0.97
CA ARG A 78 6.29 -10.61 -2.09
C ARG A 78 7.03 -10.69 -3.42
N HIS A 79 8.01 -9.81 -3.64
CA HIS A 79 8.83 -9.83 -4.84
C HIS A 79 9.65 -11.13 -4.95
N ASP A 80 10.15 -11.62 -3.82
CA ASP A 80 10.95 -12.85 -3.78
C ASP A 80 10.10 -14.13 -3.70
N ASP A 81 8.77 -14.02 -3.59
CA ASP A 81 7.88 -15.17 -3.51
C ASP A 81 7.89 -15.97 -4.84
N PRO A 82 8.38 -17.22 -4.84
CA PRO A 82 8.40 -18.04 -6.04
C PRO A 82 7.00 -18.36 -6.59
N ALA A 83 5.96 -18.33 -5.74
CA ALA A 83 4.57 -18.54 -6.18
C ALA A 83 4.00 -17.34 -6.94
N ALA A 84 4.48 -16.13 -6.68
CA ALA A 84 4.08 -14.91 -7.38
C ALA A 84 4.64 -14.84 -8.83
N ARG A 85 5.70 -15.60 -9.13
CA ARG A 85 6.31 -15.70 -10.47
C ARG A 85 5.52 -16.55 -11.46
N ALA A 86 4.47 -17.25 -11.02
CA ALA A 86 3.52 -17.89 -11.93
C ALA A 86 2.71 -16.79 -12.66
N PRO A 87 2.61 -16.83 -14.01
CA PRO A 87 2.01 -15.73 -14.77
C PRO A 87 0.52 -15.63 -14.46
N THR A 88 0.18 -14.80 -13.48
CA THR A 88 -1.20 -14.41 -13.22
C THR A 88 -1.50 -13.29 -14.21
N ARG A 89 -2.44 -13.54 -15.14
CA ARG A 89 -2.86 -12.59 -16.17
C ARG A 89 -3.10 -11.21 -15.53
N THR A 90 -2.19 -10.28 -15.80
CA THR A 90 -2.15 -8.92 -15.28
C THR A 90 -3.51 -8.26 -15.44
N THR A 91 -4.20 -8.10 -14.31
CA THR A 91 -5.42 -7.27 -14.21
C THR A 91 -5.09 -5.89 -13.64
N GLY A 92 -3.84 -5.67 -13.18
CA GLY A 92 -3.36 -4.43 -12.54
C GLY A 92 -3.42 -3.21 -13.44
N THR A 93 -3.11 -3.35 -14.73
CA THR A 93 -3.08 -2.23 -15.69
C THR A 93 -4.43 -1.53 -15.85
N ARG A 94 -5.54 -2.14 -15.41
CA ARG A 94 -6.88 -1.55 -15.55
C ARG A 94 -7.29 -0.63 -14.39
N ARG A 95 -6.59 -0.65 -13.24
CA ARG A 95 -7.00 0.13 -12.05
C ARG A 95 -6.83 1.63 -12.22
N TYR A 96 -5.86 2.07 -13.04
CA TYR A 96 -5.55 3.49 -13.28
C TYR A 96 -5.55 3.89 -14.76
N ALA A 97 -6.02 3.01 -15.65
CA ALA A 97 -6.03 3.26 -17.11
C ALA A 97 -6.79 4.54 -17.51
N ASN A 98 -7.73 5.00 -16.67
CA ASN A 98 -8.49 6.23 -16.88
C ASN A 98 -7.79 7.49 -16.36
N VAL A 99 -6.78 7.37 -15.49
CA VAL A 99 -6.07 8.52 -14.89
C VAL A 99 -4.99 9.05 -15.83
N PHE A 100 -4.32 8.17 -16.57
CA PHE A 100 -3.18 8.52 -17.43
C PHE A 100 -3.55 8.60 -18.93
N ARG A 101 -4.84 8.72 -19.28
CA ARG A 101 -5.32 8.60 -20.67
C ARG A 101 -5.09 9.84 -21.55
N ASP A 102 -4.68 10.98 -21.00
CA ASP A 102 -4.59 12.23 -21.77
C ASP A 102 -3.16 12.74 -21.95
N GLY A 103 -2.76 12.96 -23.21
CA GLY A 103 -1.55 13.72 -23.54
C GLY A 103 -0.99 13.55 -24.96
N GLY A 104 -1.41 12.55 -25.74
CA GLY A 104 -0.75 12.19 -27.01
C GLY A 104 -1.61 12.37 -28.26
N ALA A 105 -2.13 13.56 -28.53
CA ALA A 105 -2.60 13.92 -29.88
C ALA A 105 -2.75 15.44 -30.02
N ARG A 106 -1.64 16.15 -30.29
CA ARG A 106 -1.53 17.25 -31.26
C ARG A 106 -0.09 17.40 -31.73
#